data_AF-A0A9X9F1I8-F1
#
_entry.id   AF-A0A9X9F1I8-F1
#
_cell.length_a   1.000
_cell.length_b   1.000
_cell.length_c   1.000
_cell.angle_alpha   90.00
_cell.angle_beta   90.00
_cell.angle_gamma   90.00
#
_symmetry.space_group_name_H-M   'P 1'
#
loop_
_entity.id
_entity.type
_entity.pdbx_description
1 polymer ?
#
loop_
_entity_poly.entity_id
_entity_poly.type
_entity_poly.pdbx_seq_one_letter_code
_entity_poly.pdbx_strand_id
1 'polypeptide(L)'
;IEAFGYDTDFQELWGVFKENGTLKSILLRFHDSFIPYSKEDFVTTDYEALLSTYKPLKLSGKSTIVEQFETASNIQLGTKNEMYFCECLNDNNLPDTPIHETIKLASLDDIERIMKLRSDIAEFPTTNESEKILRQAIETNTGRTYYIEKDGVIIASTSTS
;
A
#
# COMPACT_ATOMS: atom_id res chain seq x y z
N ILE A 1 -7.67 -4.66 -8.05
CA ILE A 1 -8.78 -4.98 -9.01
C ILE A 1 -8.34 -6.02 -10.04
N GLU A 2 -7.33 -5.78 -10.88
CA GLU A 2 -6.95 -6.74 -11.93
C GLU A 2 -6.56 -8.13 -11.39
N ALA A 3 -5.81 -8.18 -10.29
CA ALA A 3 -5.35 -9.44 -9.70
C ALA A 3 -6.40 -10.18 -8.85
N PHE A 4 -7.37 -9.45 -8.28
CA PHE A 4 -8.25 -9.96 -7.20
C PHE A 4 -9.74 -9.82 -7.49
N GLY A 5 -10.13 -9.15 -8.58
CA GLY A 5 -11.53 -8.86 -8.89
C GLY A 5 -12.17 -7.90 -7.88
N TYR A 6 -13.44 -8.15 -7.55
CA TYR A 6 -14.27 -7.33 -6.65
C TYR A 6 -14.73 -8.08 -5.39
N ASP A 7 -14.67 -9.41 -5.39
CA ASP A 7 -15.25 -10.27 -4.35
C ASP A 7 -14.15 -10.85 -3.45
N THR A 8 -13.60 -10.02 -2.57
CA THR A 8 -12.58 -10.43 -1.58
C THR A 8 -12.82 -9.73 -0.24
N ASP A 9 -12.39 -10.33 0.86
CA ASP A 9 -12.53 -9.77 2.21
C ASP A 9 -11.56 -8.61 2.48
N PHE A 10 -10.41 -8.59 1.82
CA PHE A 10 -9.38 -7.56 1.94
C PHE A 10 -9.52 -6.42 0.93
N GLN A 11 -10.41 -6.49 -0.07
CA GLN A 11 -10.60 -5.42 -1.05
C GLN A 11 -12.07 -5.08 -1.25
N GLU A 12 -12.42 -3.81 -1.07
CA GLU A 12 -13.76 -3.27 -1.36
C GLU A 12 -13.66 -2.00 -2.21
N LEU A 13 -14.65 -1.75 -3.05
CA LEU A 13 -14.68 -0.61 -3.95
C LEU A 13 -16.03 0.09 -3.88
N TRP A 14 -16.01 1.40 -3.65
CA TRP A 14 -17.17 2.28 -3.77
C TRP A 14 -16.94 3.25 -4.93
N GLY A 15 -17.99 3.53 -5.69
CA GLY A 15 -17.95 4.47 -6.79
C GLY A 15 -19.12 5.44 -6.71
N VAL A 16 -18.84 6.72 -6.91
CA VAL A 16 -19.86 7.75 -7.10
C VAL A 16 -20.02 7.98 -8.59
N PHE A 17 -21.26 7.90 -9.07
CA PHE A 17 -21.60 8.08 -10.48
C PHE A 17 -22.36 9.38 -10.67
N LYS A 18 -22.12 10.03 -11.81
CA LYS A 18 -22.93 11.16 -12.29
C LYS A 18 -24.28 10.64 -12.79
N GLU A 19 -25.23 11.55 -12.98
CA GLU A 19 -26.56 11.22 -13.52
C GLU A 19 -26.50 10.50 -14.88
N ASN A 20 -25.50 10.82 -15.71
CA ASN A 20 -25.28 10.18 -17.00
C ASN A 20 -24.60 8.80 -16.92
N GLY A 21 -24.42 8.24 -15.71
CA GLY A 21 -23.78 6.95 -15.48
C GLY A 21 -22.24 6.96 -15.56
N THR A 22 -21.60 8.13 -15.74
CA THR A 22 -20.14 8.22 -15.76
C THR A 22 -19.58 8.21 -14.34
N LEU A 23 -18.51 7.45 -14.11
CA LEU A 23 -17.80 7.40 -12.83
C LEU A 23 -17.15 8.76 -12.50
N LYS A 24 -17.53 9.35 -11.36
CA LYS A 24 -17.02 10.63 -10.86
C LYS A 24 -15.79 10.43 -9.97
N SER A 25 -15.89 9.54 -9.00
CA SER A 25 -14.83 9.24 -8.04
C SER A 25 -14.95 7.81 -7.55
N ILE A 26 -13.85 7.29 -7.01
CA ILE A 26 -13.80 6.00 -6.34
C ILE A 26 -13.18 6.13 -4.96
N LEU A 27 -13.55 5.18 -4.12
CA LEU A 27 -12.84 4.87 -2.89
C LEU A 27 -12.52 3.38 -2.91
N LEU A 28 -11.24 3.05 -2.84
CA LEU A 28 -10.77 1.67 -2.68
C LEU A 28 -10.41 1.45 -1.21
N ARG A 29 -10.93 0.40 -0.59
CA ARG A 29 -10.31 -0.17 0.62
C ARG A 29 -9.44 -1.33 0.18
N PHE A 30 -8.17 -1.30 0.58
CA PHE A 30 -7.24 -2.41 0.42
C PHE A 30 -6.62 -2.71 1.79
N HIS A 31 -6.91 -3.89 2.33
CA HIS A 31 -6.74 -4.23 3.73
C HIS A 31 -7.36 -3.17 4.64
N ASP A 32 -6.55 -2.51 5.47
CA ASP A 32 -6.98 -1.48 6.40
C ASP A 32 -6.74 -0.05 5.89
N SER A 33 -6.27 0.10 4.65
CA SER A 33 -6.01 1.40 4.02
C SER A 33 -7.09 1.77 3.01
N PHE A 34 -7.50 3.04 3.04
CA PHE A 34 -8.42 3.64 2.09
C PHE A 34 -7.67 4.54 1.10
N ILE A 35 -8.01 4.41 -0.17
CA ILE A 35 -7.37 5.11 -1.28
C ILE A 35 -8.47 5.82 -2.09
N PRO A 36 -8.75 7.10 -1.79
CA PRO A 36 -9.68 7.91 -2.57
C PRO A 36 -9.02 8.37 -3.88
N TYR A 37 -9.79 8.38 -4.97
CA TYR A 37 -9.33 8.88 -6.25
C TYR A 37 -10.46 9.52 -7.04
N SER A 38 -10.14 10.62 -7.71
CA SER A 38 -10.95 11.17 -8.80
C SER A 38 -10.03 11.73 -9.88
N LYS A 39 -10.53 11.72 -11.11
CA LYS A 39 -9.92 12.43 -12.25
C LYS A 39 -10.33 13.91 -12.29
N GLU A 40 -11.44 14.24 -11.64
CA GLU A 40 -12.03 15.57 -11.56
C GLU A 40 -12.00 16.05 -10.09
N ASP A 41 -12.83 17.04 -9.76
CA ASP A 41 -12.99 17.51 -8.38
C ASP A 41 -13.55 16.40 -7.48
N PHE A 42 -12.86 16.19 -6.36
CA PHE A 42 -13.26 15.23 -5.34
C PHE A 42 -14.21 15.90 -4.34
N VAL A 43 -15.20 15.16 -3.86
CA VAL A 43 -16.18 15.63 -2.87
C VAL A 43 -16.12 14.69 -1.66
N THR A 44 -15.61 15.18 -0.54
CA THR A 44 -15.37 14.38 0.67
C THR A 44 -16.64 13.86 1.31
N THR A 45 -17.72 14.65 1.27
CA THR A 45 -19.03 14.28 1.83
C THR A 45 -19.63 13.04 1.19
N ASP A 46 -19.22 12.69 -0.05
CA ASP A 46 -19.67 11.47 -0.73
C ASP A 46 -19.22 10.19 0.02
N TYR A 47 -18.15 10.28 0.83
CA TYR A 47 -17.56 9.14 1.54
C TYR A 47 -17.47 9.32 3.07
N GLU A 48 -17.80 10.49 3.61
CA GLU A 48 -17.59 10.84 5.02
C GLU A 48 -18.29 9.87 5.98
N ALA A 49 -19.57 9.58 5.72
CA ALA A 49 -20.35 8.67 6.57
C ALA A 49 -19.73 7.26 6.61
N LEU A 50 -19.29 6.75 5.45
CA LEU A 50 -18.62 5.45 5.36
C LEU A 50 -17.31 5.44 6.14
N LEU A 51 -16.42 6.40 5.86
CA LEU A 51 -15.08 6.47 6.46
C LEU A 51 -15.13 6.71 7.98
N SER A 52 -16.14 7.43 8.48
CA SER A 52 -16.30 7.72 9.91
C SER A 52 -16.48 6.46 10.79
N THR A 53 -16.89 5.35 10.18
CA THR A 53 -17.08 4.05 10.87
C THR A 53 -15.77 3.29 11.11
N TYR A 54 -14.68 3.68 10.43
CA TYR A 54 -13.39 3.00 10.52
C TYR A 54 -12.46 3.72 11.49
N LYS A 55 -11.99 3.01 12.52
CA LYS A 55 -11.06 3.54 13.53
C LYS A 55 -10.03 2.46 13.92
N PRO A 56 -8.71 2.72 13.77
CA PRO A 56 -8.11 3.91 13.17
C PRO A 56 -8.38 3.98 11.67
N LEU A 57 -8.57 5.19 11.15
CA LEU A 57 -8.71 5.42 9.72
C LEU A 57 -7.33 5.66 9.09
N LYS A 58 -6.94 4.80 8.14
CA LYS A 58 -5.76 5.00 7.30
C LYS A 58 -6.19 5.46 5.92
N LEU A 59 -5.75 6.65 5.52
CA LEU A 59 -5.99 7.21 4.20
C LEU A 59 -4.65 7.48 3.52
N SER A 60 -4.54 7.07 2.26
CA SER A 60 -3.36 7.32 1.43
C SER A 60 -3.80 7.70 0.02
N GLY A 61 -3.02 8.54 -0.66
CA GLY A 61 -3.37 9.03 -1.99
C GLY A 61 -2.73 10.37 -2.32
N LYS A 62 -3.19 11.00 -3.40
CA LYS A 62 -2.74 12.33 -3.79
C LYS A 62 -3.09 13.35 -2.70
N SER A 63 -2.14 14.19 -2.30
CA SER A 63 -2.33 15.22 -1.27
C SER A 63 -3.55 16.10 -1.56
N THR A 64 -3.70 16.54 -2.80
CA THR A 64 -4.84 17.36 -3.25
C THR A 64 -6.23 16.75 -3.01
N ILE A 65 -6.32 15.44 -2.79
CA ILE A 65 -7.56 14.73 -2.43
C ILE A 65 -7.59 14.42 -0.94
N VAL A 66 -6.54 13.81 -0.41
CA VAL A 66 -6.53 13.32 0.98
C VAL A 66 -6.63 14.47 1.99
N GLU A 67 -5.97 15.60 1.72
CA GLU A 67 -5.99 16.77 2.61
C GLU A 67 -7.37 17.40 2.75
N GLN A 68 -8.27 17.19 1.77
CA GLN A 68 -9.64 17.68 1.86
C GLN A 68 -10.39 17.06 3.05
N PHE A 69 -10.03 15.83 3.46
CA PHE A 69 -10.63 15.16 4.61
C PHE A 69 -10.19 15.74 5.95
N GLU A 70 -9.12 16.57 6.00
CA GLU A 70 -8.67 17.21 7.24
C GLU A 70 -9.70 18.22 7.80
N THR A 71 -10.57 18.74 6.92
CA THR A 71 -11.65 19.67 7.30
C THR A 71 -13.00 18.99 7.52
N ALA A 72 -13.09 17.67 7.31
CA ALA A 72 -14.33 16.90 7.47
C ALA A 72 -14.60 16.61 8.96
N SER A 73 -15.70 17.17 9.47
CA SER A 73 -16.01 17.16 10.91
C SER A 73 -16.18 15.78 11.54
N ASN A 74 -16.59 14.77 10.78
CA ASN A 74 -16.82 13.41 11.29
C ASN A 74 -15.65 12.45 11.03
N ILE A 75 -14.55 12.96 10.48
CA ILE A 75 -13.37 12.16 10.18
C ILE A 75 -12.28 12.42 11.21
N GLN A 76 -11.77 11.33 11.79
CA GLN A 76 -10.61 11.37 12.67
C GLN A 76 -9.42 10.75 11.95
N LEU A 77 -8.50 11.61 11.48
CA LEU A 77 -7.26 11.18 10.84
C LEU A 77 -6.19 10.85 11.88
N GLY A 78 -5.31 9.90 11.52
CA GLY A 78 -4.10 9.60 12.27
C GLY A 78 -2.96 10.57 11.94
N THR A 79 -1.73 10.13 12.19
CA THR A 79 -0.51 10.88 11.86
C THR A 79 -0.43 11.14 10.36
N LYS A 80 -0.27 12.41 9.97
CA LYS A 80 -0.01 12.82 8.59
C LYS A 80 1.45 12.52 8.24
N ASN A 81 1.64 11.80 7.13
CA ASN A 81 2.95 11.58 6.52
C ASN A 81 2.91 12.11 5.09
N GLU A 82 3.68 13.16 4.80
CA GLU A 82 3.81 13.71 3.46
C GLU A 82 5.08 13.16 2.80
N MET A 83 4.95 12.71 1.56
CA MET A 83 6.03 12.12 0.78
C MET A 83 6.04 12.72 -0.62
N TYR A 84 7.23 12.93 -1.18
CA TYR A 84 7.41 13.34 -2.56
C TYR A 84 7.73 12.13 -3.43
N PHE A 85 6.98 11.97 -4.51
CA PHE A 85 7.18 10.87 -5.45
C PHE A 85 8.25 11.26 -6.48
N CYS A 86 9.24 10.39 -6.66
CA CYS A 86 10.21 10.47 -7.74
C CYS A 86 10.18 9.16 -8.51
N GLU A 87 10.02 9.25 -9.83
CA GLU A 87 9.96 8.09 -10.71
C GLU A 87 11.30 7.90 -11.44
N CYS A 88 11.83 6.69 -11.41
CA CYS A 88 12.94 6.29 -12.25
C CYS A 88 12.39 5.72 -13.56
N LEU A 89 12.46 6.52 -14.64
CA LEU A 89 11.86 6.16 -15.94
C LEU A 89 12.67 5.12 -16.74
N ASN A 90 13.97 5.01 -16.47
CA ASN A 90 14.86 4.07 -17.13
C ASN A 90 16.14 3.87 -16.31
N ASP A 91 16.87 2.81 -16.65
CA ASP A 91 18.11 2.36 -16.03
C ASP A 91 19.38 2.88 -16.72
N ASN A 92 19.27 3.77 -17.72
CA ASN A 92 20.41 4.21 -18.54
C ASN A 92 21.56 4.87 -17.76
N ASN A 93 21.30 5.33 -16.52
CA ASN A 93 22.29 5.96 -15.65
C ASN A 93 22.59 5.10 -14.40
N LEU A 94 22.10 3.86 -14.33
CA LEU A 94 22.46 2.97 -13.25
C LEU A 94 23.90 2.50 -13.44
N PRO A 95 24.71 2.46 -12.37
CA PRO A 95 26.05 1.89 -12.45
C PRO A 95 25.97 0.38 -12.62
N ASP A 96 26.89 -0.18 -13.42
CA ASP A 96 27.13 -1.61 -13.43
C ASP A 96 27.60 -2.05 -12.04
N THR A 97 26.70 -2.73 -11.32
CA THR A 97 26.95 -3.16 -9.94
C THR A 97 27.21 -4.66 -9.94
N PRO A 98 28.47 -5.10 -9.73
CA PRO A 98 28.76 -6.52 -9.62
C PRO A 98 28.02 -7.15 -8.43
N ILE A 99 27.38 -8.29 -8.69
CA ILE A 99 26.67 -9.05 -7.66
C ILE A 99 27.70 -9.80 -6.83
N HIS A 100 27.90 -9.37 -5.59
CA HIS A 100 28.83 -10.00 -4.64
C HIS A 100 28.15 -11.03 -3.72
N GLU A 101 26.83 -10.98 -3.62
CA GLU A 101 26.03 -11.79 -2.70
C GLU A 101 25.02 -12.65 -3.45
N THR A 102 24.65 -13.79 -2.88
CA THR A 102 23.59 -14.63 -3.46
C THR A 102 22.22 -14.02 -3.17
N ILE A 103 21.53 -13.57 -4.23
CA ILE A 103 20.16 -13.07 -4.14
C ILE A 103 19.20 -14.27 -4.09
N LYS A 104 18.37 -14.34 -3.06
CA LYS A 104 17.38 -15.41 -2.85
C LYS A 104 15.97 -14.88 -3.08
N LEU A 105 15.11 -15.70 -3.68
CA LEU A 105 13.67 -15.44 -3.78
C LEU A 105 13.00 -15.96 -2.51
N ALA A 106 12.19 -15.13 -1.86
CA ALA A 106 11.46 -15.47 -0.66
C ALA A 106 10.31 -16.45 -0.93
N SER A 107 10.14 -17.37 0.01
CA SER A 107 9.02 -18.29 0.14
C SER A 107 8.19 -17.98 1.38
N LEU A 108 7.13 -18.75 1.62
CA LEU A 108 6.31 -18.62 2.83
C LEU A 108 7.11 -18.84 4.12
N ASP A 109 8.14 -19.68 4.07
CA ASP A 109 9.02 -19.98 5.21
C ASP A 109 9.92 -18.79 5.58
N ASP A 110 10.05 -17.80 4.69
CA ASP A 110 10.90 -16.63 4.91
C ASP A 110 10.16 -15.45 5.55
N ILE A 111 8.82 -15.51 5.64
CA ILE A 111 7.97 -14.40 6.08
C ILE A 111 8.36 -13.90 7.46
N GLU A 112 8.52 -14.79 8.44
CA GLU A 112 8.87 -14.40 9.82
C GLU A 112 10.23 -13.68 9.87
N ARG A 113 11.21 -14.17 9.10
CA ARG A 113 12.56 -13.58 9.03
C ARG A 113 12.55 -12.21 8.35
N ILE A 114 11.72 -12.03 7.32
CA ILE A 114 11.52 -10.73 6.64
C ILE A 114 10.80 -9.74 7.58
N MET A 115 9.78 -10.19 8.30
CA MET A 115 9.08 -9.37 9.27
C MET A 115 9.99 -8.94 10.42
N LYS A 116 10.89 -9.83 10.85
CA LYS A 116 11.93 -9.49 11.84
C LYS A 116 12.83 -8.37 11.34
N LEU A 117 13.40 -8.48 10.12
CA LEU A 117 14.19 -7.40 9.51
C LEU A 117 13.43 -6.07 9.51
N ARG A 118 12.18 -6.07 9.06
CA ARG A 118 11.35 -4.85 8.99
C ARG A 118 11.06 -4.26 10.36
N SER A 119 10.88 -5.09 11.38
CA SER A 119 10.63 -4.64 12.76
C SER A 119 11.84 -3.98 13.42
N ASP A 120 13.05 -4.29 12.95
CA ASP A 120 14.30 -3.71 13.47
C ASP A 120 14.61 -2.34 12.82
N ILE A 121 13.86 -1.93 11.78
CA ILE A 121 13.98 -0.62 11.12
C ILE A 121 13.03 0.37 11.81
N ALA A 122 13.59 1.40 12.47
CA ALA A 122 12.83 2.34 13.30
C ALA A 122 11.76 3.12 12.52
N GLU A 123 12.00 3.39 11.24
CA GLU A 123 11.11 4.12 10.34
C GLU A 123 9.92 3.27 9.87
N PHE A 124 9.94 1.94 10.06
CA PHE A 124 8.92 1.05 9.54
C PHE A 124 7.89 0.69 10.62
N PRO A 125 6.65 1.20 10.52
CA PRO A 125 5.60 0.81 11.43
C PRO A 125 5.25 -0.66 11.20
N THR A 126 5.65 -1.54 12.10
CA THR A 126 5.33 -2.97 12.00
C THR A 126 3.89 -3.18 12.48
N THR A 127 3.03 -3.70 11.61
CA THR A 127 1.65 -4.04 11.95
C THR A 127 1.34 -5.48 11.54
N ASN A 128 0.36 -6.12 12.18
CA ASN A 128 -0.08 -7.47 11.80
C ASN A 128 -0.54 -7.55 10.34
N GLU A 129 -1.07 -6.45 9.78
CA GLU A 129 -1.45 -6.37 8.37
C GLU A 129 -0.25 -6.46 7.42
N SER A 130 0.93 -6.01 7.83
CA SER A 130 2.15 -6.10 7.02
C SER A 130 2.55 -7.55 6.72
N GLU A 131 2.37 -8.47 7.69
CA GLU A 131 2.61 -9.89 7.47
C GLU A 131 1.57 -10.49 6.52
N LYS A 132 0.27 -10.19 6.73
CA LYS A 132 -0.82 -10.70 5.88
C LYS A 132 -0.65 -10.28 4.43
N ILE A 133 -0.32 -9.00 4.20
CA ILE A 133 -0.07 -8.46 2.85
C ILE A 133 1.12 -9.18 2.20
N LEU A 134 2.22 -9.38 2.94
CA LEU A 134 3.39 -10.09 2.42
C LEU A 134 3.06 -11.55 2.08
N ARG A 135 2.38 -12.25 2.99
CA ARG A 135 1.96 -13.64 2.82
C ARG A 135 1.08 -13.78 1.58
N GLN A 136 0.03 -12.98 1.51
CA GLN A 136 -0.90 -12.97 0.39
C GLN A 136 -0.16 -12.72 -0.93
N ALA A 137 0.73 -11.73 -0.98
CA ALA A 137 1.48 -11.42 -2.20
C ALA A 137 2.32 -12.61 -2.71
N ILE A 138 2.92 -13.37 -1.79
CA ILE A 138 3.69 -14.59 -2.13
C ILE A 138 2.74 -15.73 -2.54
N GLU A 139 1.65 -15.97 -1.80
CA GLU A 139 0.67 -17.04 -2.07
C GLU A 139 -0.03 -16.86 -3.42
N THR A 140 -0.40 -15.62 -3.76
CA THR A 140 -1.12 -15.31 -4.99
C THR A 140 -0.20 -14.94 -6.15
N ASN A 141 1.12 -14.99 -5.93
CA ASN A 141 2.14 -14.61 -6.92
C ASN A 141 1.91 -13.20 -7.53
N THR A 142 1.31 -12.31 -6.73
CA THR A 142 1.10 -10.89 -7.08
C THR A 142 2.23 -10.01 -6.56
N GLY A 143 3.20 -10.60 -5.86
CA GLY A 143 4.44 -9.94 -5.51
C GLY A 143 5.58 -10.95 -5.37
N ARG A 144 6.80 -10.49 -5.60
CA ARG A 144 8.04 -11.24 -5.41
C ARG A 144 8.91 -10.47 -4.44
N THR A 145 9.38 -11.15 -3.40
CA THR A 145 10.32 -10.57 -2.45
C THR A 145 11.67 -11.25 -2.61
N TYR A 146 12.72 -10.46 -2.78
CA TYR A 146 14.10 -10.92 -2.86
C TYR A 146 14.85 -10.48 -1.62
N TYR A 147 15.82 -11.27 -1.20
CA TYR A 147 16.63 -10.97 -0.03
C TYR A 147 18.07 -11.46 -0.17
N ILE A 148 18.95 -10.89 0.65
CA ILE A 148 20.29 -11.39 0.90
C ILE A 148 20.44 -11.67 2.40
N GLU A 149 21.26 -12.65 2.76
CA GLU A 149 21.49 -13.03 4.14
C GLU A 149 22.98 -13.23 4.41
N LYS A 150 23.37 -12.99 5.66
CA LYS A 150 24.72 -13.25 6.16
C LYS A 150 24.60 -14.01 7.47
N ASP A 151 25.35 -15.10 7.61
CA ASP A 151 25.34 -15.98 8.80
C ASP A 151 23.91 -16.45 9.18
N GLY A 152 23.07 -16.71 8.16
CA GLY A 152 21.68 -17.15 8.32
C GLY A 152 20.66 -16.06 8.67
N VAL A 153 21.09 -14.81 8.78
CA VAL A 153 20.26 -13.65 9.11
C VAL A 153 20.01 -12.82 7.85
N ILE A 154 18.74 -12.52 7.55
CA ILE A 154 18.38 -11.62 6.45
C ILE A 154 18.85 -10.21 6.79
N ILE A 155 19.68 -9.62 5.93
CA ILE A 155 20.26 -8.28 6.14
C ILE A 155 19.68 -7.21 5.21
N ALA A 156 19.05 -7.61 4.11
CA ALA A 156 18.31 -6.71 3.23
C ALA A 156 17.23 -7.48 2.48
N SER A 157 16.13 -6.79 2.16
CA SER A 157 15.04 -7.32 1.35
C SER A 157 14.43 -6.25 0.46
N THR A 158 13.96 -6.63 -0.72
CA THR A 158 13.18 -5.78 -1.62
C THR A 158 12.00 -6.56 -2.17
N SER A 159 10.87 -5.88 -2.39
CA SER A 159 9.64 -6.49 -2.91
C SER A 159 9.20 -5.75 -4.18
N THR A 160 8.74 -6.50 -5.18
CA THR A 160 8.13 -5.97 -6.40
C THR A 160 6.77 -6.62 -6.59
N SER A 161 5.78 -5.84 -7.02
CA SER A 161 4.40 -6.25 -7.34
C SER A 161 4.09 -5.96 -8.79
#